data_AF-A0A3M0WXI1-F1
#
_entry.id   AF-A0A3M0WXI1-F1
#
_cell.length_a   1.000
_cell.length_b   1.000
_cell.length_c   1.000
_cell.angle_alpha   90.00
_cell.angle_beta   90.00
_cell.angle_gamma   90.00
#
_symmetry.space_group_name_H-M   'P 1'
#
loop_
_entity.id
_entity.type
_entity.pdbx_description
1 polymer ?
#
loop_
_entity_poly.entity_id
_entity_poly.type
_entity_poly.pdbx_seq_one_letter_code
_entity_poly.pdbx_strand_id
1 'polypeptide(L)'
;DLSQFGSDLGLYVENGRVAVAFPIDALSGAAYAMRPGDNVDVLMSLSLVKADEEFNTPLPNVVSRVDAEALANGQSFLLPEALQGRLELVPQLDIVAEIVPGTNTFPGFEPGQQIPRRVTQLTVQNAQVLWVGTWKDPRILEKEEEQANDVQPVGAEGDGSGETAVIQPTPTPLPQRFDNPPDLVILSLPAQDALSLKWALEVGLDLTLVLRAQGDTTPFTTTSVSLPQIIEQGGLIRPEPGEYLLSPPWQDVPAPSLPVEPPGGSGQ
;
A
#
# COMPACT_ATOMS: atom_id res chain seq x y z
N ASP A 1 -17.80 41.16 6.43
CA ASP A 1 -18.10 40.28 5.29
C ASP A 1 -17.18 39.06 5.40
N LEU A 2 -17.65 38.02 6.10
CA LEU A 2 -16.84 36.85 6.50
C LEU A 2 -17.01 35.66 5.54
N SER A 3 -17.95 35.77 4.59
CA SER A 3 -18.17 34.83 3.48
C SER A 3 -17.10 34.91 2.37
N GLN A 4 -16.16 35.84 2.49
CA GLN A 4 -15.06 36.03 1.53
C GLN A 4 -13.79 35.23 1.89
N PHE A 5 -13.70 34.70 3.11
CA PHE A 5 -12.60 33.83 3.52
C PHE A 5 -12.94 32.38 3.15
N GLY A 6 -12.01 31.68 2.50
CA GLY A 6 -12.16 30.27 2.16
C GLY A 6 -12.22 29.36 3.40
N SER A 7 -12.18 28.05 3.20
CA SER A 7 -12.08 27.09 4.32
C SER A 7 -10.87 27.39 5.20
N ASP A 8 -11.04 27.29 6.53
CA ASP A 8 -9.99 27.54 7.53
C ASP A 8 -8.78 26.63 7.32
N LEU A 9 -9.00 25.43 6.78
CA LEU A 9 -7.92 24.51 6.39
C LEU A 9 -6.95 25.15 5.40
N GLY A 10 -7.45 25.99 4.49
CA GLY A 10 -6.66 26.69 3.48
C GLY A 10 -5.70 27.72 4.08
N LEU A 11 -5.94 28.20 5.31
CA LEU A 11 -5.05 29.12 6.02
C LEU A 11 -3.79 28.42 6.54
N TYR A 12 -3.83 27.10 6.74
CA TYR A 12 -2.69 26.29 7.17
C TYR A 12 -1.82 25.81 6.00
N VAL A 13 -2.26 26.05 4.76
CA VAL A 13 -1.48 25.68 3.56
C VAL A 13 -0.49 26.79 3.25
N GLU A 14 0.80 26.46 3.25
CA GLU A 14 1.86 27.40 2.90
C GLU A 14 1.75 27.87 1.44
N ASN A 15 2.18 29.10 1.17
CA ASN A 15 2.20 29.64 -0.19
C ASN A 15 3.04 28.74 -1.12
N GLY A 16 2.45 28.34 -2.25
CA GLY A 16 3.10 27.46 -3.24
C GLY A 16 2.95 25.96 -2.96
N ARG A 17 2.25 25.58 -1.88
CA ARG A 17 1.87 24.19 -1.59
C ARG A 17 0.38 23.99 -1.80
N VAL A 18 -0.03 22.72 -1.83
CA VAL A 18 -1.42 22.30 -1.94
C VAL A 18 -1.76 21.30 -0.86
N ALA A 19 -3.01 21.32 -0.39
CA ALA A 19 -3.54 20.34 0.54
C ALA A 19 -4.29 19.24 -0.22
N VAL A 20 -3.95 17.99 0.02
CA VAL A 20 -4.65 16.82 -0.54
C VAL A 20 -4.88 15.79 0.56
N ALA A 21 -6.07 15.18 0.55
CA ALA A 21 -6.43 14.11 1.46
C ALA A 21 -6.05 12.74 0.87
N PHE A 22 -5.49 11.87 1.72
CA PHE A 22 -5.08 10.52 1.36
C PHE A 22 -5.65 9.51 2.37
N PRO A 23 -6.13 8.35 1.90
CA PRO A 23 -6.56 7.29 2.80
C PRO A 23 -5.35 6.71 3.54
N ILE A 24 -5.56 6.34 4.82
CA ILE A 24 -4.56 5.66 5.62
C ILE A 24 -5.20 4.51 6.40
N ASP A 25 -4.38 3.53 6.73
CA ASP A 25 -4.68 2.47 7.68
C ASP A 25 -3.55 2.38 8.72
N ALA A 26 -3.63 1.39 9.60
CA ALA A 26 -2.65 1.23 10.68
C ALA A 26 -1.22 0.98 10.16
N LEU A 27 -1.05 0.39 8.98
CA LEU A 27 0.27 0.05 8.44
C LEU A 27 0.83 1.18 7.58
N SER A 28 0.02 1.74 6.70
CA SER A 28 0.37 2.86 5.83
C SER A 28 0.48 4.19 6.58
N GLY A 29 -0.20 4.35 7.71
CA GLY A 29 -0.25 5.60 8.50
C GLY A 29 0.58 5.57 9.78
N ALA A 30 1.67 4.79 9.84
CA ALA A 30 2.55 4.69 11.02
C ALA A 30 1.77 4.43 12.34
N ALA A 31 0.85 3.46 12.33
CA ALA A 31 -0.02 3.12 13.46
C ALA A 31 -0.86 4.29 13.99
N TYR A 32 -1.25 5.22 13.10
CA TYR A 32 -2.02 6.43 13.41
C TYR A 32 -1.30 7.38 14.38
N ALA A 33 0.03 7.29 14.47
CA ALA A 33 0.83 8.13 15.36
C ALA A 33 1.03 9.56 14.84
N MET A 34 0.74 9.80 13.55
CA MET A 34 0.88 11.10 12.90
C MET A 34 0.01 12.15 13.57
N ARG A 35 0.52 13.38 13.65
CA ARG A 35 -0.18 14.54 14.21
C ARG A 35 -0.04 15.75 13.29
N PRO A 36 -0.98 16.71 13.34
CA PRO A 36 -0.81 18.00 12.69
C PRO A 36 0.55 18.63 13.03
N GLY A 37 1.30 19.05 12.01
CA GLY A 37 2.63 19.62 12.11
C GLY A 37 3.78 18.63 11.86
N ASP A 38 3.53 17.32 11.88
CA ASP A 38 4.56 16.33 11.55
C ASP A 38 4.94 16.39 10.08
N ASN A 39 6.20 16.05 9.76
CA ASN A 39 6.64 15.83 8.39
C ASN A 39 6.69 14.33 8.08
N VAL A 40 6.22 13.96 6.90
CA VAL A 40 6.19 12.58 6.42
C VAL A 40 6.81 12.47 5.04
N ASP A 41 7.41 11.31 4.80
CA ASP A 41 7.84 10.85 3.48
C ASP A 41 6.88 9.76 2.99
N VAL A 42 6.75 9.61 1.67
CA VAL A 42 5.90 8.57 1.08
C VAL A 42 6.75 7.58 0.31
N LEU A 43 6.68 6.32 0.75
CA LEU A 43 7.21 5.17 0.03
C LEU A 43 6.14 4.64 -0.91
N MET A 44 6.52 4.38 -2.15
CA MET A 44 5.65 3.80 -3.18
C MET A 44 6.22 2.47 -3.65
N SER A 45 5.36 1.47 -3.79
CA SER A 45 5.70 0.20 -4.42
C SER A 45 4.97 0.05 -5.75
N LEU A 46 5.71 -0.32 -6.79
CA LEU A 46 5.22 -0.50 -8.15
C LEU A 46 5.50 -1.92 -8.64
N SER A 47 4.58 -2.47 -9.41
CA SER A 47 4.75 -3.75 -10.10
C SER A 47 4.83 -3.50 -11.60
N LEU A 48 5.95 -3.86 -12.21
CA LEU A 48 6.27 -3.54 -13.60
C LEU A 48 6.29 -4.82 -14.44
N VAL A 49 5.61 -4.78 -15.58
CA VAL A 49 5.72 -5.79 -16.64
C VAL A 49 6.34 -5.15 -17.88
N LYS A 50 6.93 -5.97 -18.75
CA LYS A 50 7.40 -5.48 -20.05
C LYS A 50 6.16 -5.37 -20.95
N ALA A 51 5.94 -4.19 -21.49
CA ALA A 51 4.87 -3.94 -22.44
C ALA A 51 5.40 -3.97 -23.87
N ASP A 52 4.50 -4.29 -24.81
CA ASP A 52 4.68 -3.97 -26.22
C ASP A 52 4.60 -2.44 -26.42
N GLU A 53 5.50 -1.88 -27.24
CA GLU A 53 5.64 -0.43 -27.39
C GLU A 53 4.48 0.23 -28.16
N GLU A 54 3.86 -0.50 -29.09
CA GLU A 54 2.77 0.04 -29.92
C GLU A 54 1.41 -0.22 -29.27
N PHE A 55 1.20 -1.42 -28.72
CA PHE A 55 -0.08 -1.82 -28.15
C PHE A 55 -0.24 -1.50 -26.66
N ASN A 56 0.86 -1.23 -25.94
CA ASN A 56 0.90 -1.07 -24.47
C ASN A 56 0.26 -2.27 -23.74
N THR A 57 0.46 -3.48 -24.27
CA THR A 57 -0.03 -4.75 -23.69
C THR A 57 1.12 -5.54 -23.05
N PRO A 58 0.88 -6.32 -21.98
CA PRO A 58 1.91 -7.17 -21.39
C PRO A 58 2.44 -8.19 -22.41
N LEU A 59 3.76 -8.34 -22.47
CA LEU A 59 4.40 -9.41 -23.23
C LEU A 59 4.23 -10.77 -22.52
N PRO A 60 4.31 -11.90 -23.26
CA PRO A 60 4.54 -12.02 -24.71
C PRO A 60 3.31 -11.69 -25.56
N ASN A 61 3.54 -11.26 -26.80
CA ASN A 61 2.47 -11.15 -27.78
C ASN A 61 2.04 -12.53 -28.28
N VAL A 62 0.79 -12.62 -28.73
CA VAL A 62 0.31 -13.76 -29.52
C VAL A 62 0.37 -13.41 -31.00
N VAL A 63 0.78 -14.37 -31.82
CA VAL A 63 0.86 -14.23 -33.28
C VAL A 63 0.06 -15.34 -33.94
N SER A 64 -0.71 -14.98 -34.97
CA SER A 64 -1.31 -15.94 -35.88
C SER A 64 -0.52 -15.93 -37.18
N ARG A 65 -0.13 -17.11 -37.65
CA ARG A 65 0.51 -17.24 -38.97
C ARG A 65 -0.55 -17.12 -40.05
N VAL A 66 -0.15 -16.53 -41.18
CA VAL A 66 -0.99 -16.44 -42.37
C VAL A 66 -0.62 -17.54 -43.35
N ASP A 67 -1.62 -18.31 -43.78
CA ASP A 67 -1.54 -19.19 -44.93
C ASP A 67 -1.78 -18.36 -46.21
N ALA A 68 -0.71 -18.11 -46.95
CA ALA A 68 -0.75 -17.30 -48.16
C ALA A 68 -1.59 -17.94 -49.29
N GLU A 69 -1.66 -19.27 -49.37
CA GLU A 69 -2.42 -19.97 -50.40
C GLU A 69 -3.92 -19.92 -50.08
N ALA A 70 -4.29 -20.19 -48.83
CA ALA A 70 -5.68 -20.05 -48.38
C ALA A 70 -6.18 -18.60 -48.53
N LEU A 71 -5.33 -17.60 -48.23
CA LEU A 71 -5.66 -16.19 -48.41
C LEU A 71 -5.94 -15.86 -49.89
N ALA A 72 -5.10 -16.35 -50.81
CA ALA A 72 -5.26 -16.11 -52.24
C ALA A 72 -6.55 -16.74 -52.80
N ASN A 73 -7.00 -17.86 -52.21
CA ASN A 73 -8.22 -18.55 -52.57
C ASN A 73 -9.48 -18.03 -51.84
N GLY A 74 -9.35 -16.98 -51.02
CA GLY A 74 -10.47 -16.41 -50.25
C GLY A 74 -11.01 -17.34 -49.16
N GLN A 75 -10.18 -18.28 -48.67
CA GLN A 75 -10.51 -19.22 -47.60
C GLN A 75 -10.03 -18.68 -46.24
N SER A 76 -10.39 -19.37 -45.15
CA SER A 76 -9.83 -19.07 -43.83
C SER A 76 -8.32 -19.28 -43.84
N PHE A 77 -7.56 -18.21 -43.59
CA PHE A 77 -6.11 -18.18 -43.78
C PHE A 77 -5.32 -17.99 -42.48
N LEU A 78 -6.01 -17.77 -41.36
CA LEU A 78 -5.36 -17.63 -40.05
C LEU A 78 -5.14 -19.00 -39.43
N LEU A 79 -3.89 -19.31 -39.11
CA LEU A 79 -3.53 -20.47 -38.30
C LEU A 79 -3.84 -20.20 -36.81
N PRO A 80 -3.95 -21.25 -35.98
CA PRO A 80 -4.11 -21.07 -34.53
C PRO A 80 -3.04 -20.13 -33.96
N GLU A 81 -3.46 -19.32 -32.99
CA GLU A 81 -2.57 -18.40 -32.29
C GLU A 81 -1.44 -19.16 -31.59
N ALA A 82 -0.24 -18.60 -31.68
CA ALA A 82 0.95 -19.09 -31.00
C ALA A 82 1.59 -17.94 -30.22
N LEU A 83 2.16 -18.24 -29.05
CA LEU A 83 2.96 -17.29 -28.30
C LEU A 83 4.19 -16.88 -29.12
N GLN A 84 4.48 -15.59 -29.18
CA GLN A 84 5.69 -15.10 -29.83
C GLN A 84 6.91 -15.44 -28.98
N GLY A 85 7.69 -16.43 -29.42
CA GLY A 85 8.98 -16.79 -28.85
C GLY A 85 10.13 -15.92 -29.33
N ARG A 86 11.35 -16.27 -28.90
CA ARG A 86 12.61 -15.75 -29.46
C ARG A 86 13.47 -16.90 -29.99
N LEU A 87 14.21 -16.67 -31.06
CA LEU A 87 15.23 -17.61 -31.51
C LEU A 87 16.51 -17.42 -30.67
N GLU A 88 17.01 -18.50 -30.10
CA GLU A 88 18.24 -18.50 -29.30
C GLU A 88 19.10 -19.71 -29.66
N LEU A 89 20.43 -19.51 -29.69
CA LEU A 89 21.38 -20.61 -29.83
C LEU A 89 21.48 -21.34 -28.50
N VAL A 90 21.23 -22.65 -28.48
CA VAL A 90 21.41 -23.50 -27.30
C VAL A 90 22.84 -24.06 -27.33
N PRO A 91 23.80 -23.52 -26.54
CA PRO A 91 25.22 -23.83 -26.71
C PRO A 91 25.55 -25.31 -26.46
N GLN A 92 24.78 -25.99 -25.61
CA GLN A 92 24.96 -27.41 -25.30
C GLN A 92 24.63 -28.33 -26.47
N LEU A 93 23.78 -27.88 -27.40
CA LEU A 93 23.30 -28.67 -28.52
C LEU A 93 23.82 -28.15 -29.87
N ASP A 94 24.43 -26.96 -29.90
CA ASP A 94 24.88 -26.26 -31.11
C ASP A 94 23.76 -26.11 -32.16
N ILE A 95 22.53 -25.85 -31.70
CA ILE A 95 21.35 -25.63 -32.54
C ILE A 95 20.63 -24.34 -32.14
N VAL A 96 19.98 -23.70 -33.12
CA VAL A 96 19.03 -22.61 -32.86
C VAL A 96 17.68 -23.21 -32.50
N ALA A 97 17.15 -22.84 -31.34
CA ALA A 97 15.84 -23.24 -30.88
C ALA A 97 14.93 -22.02 -30.75
N GLU A 98 13.63 -22.23 -30.97
CA GLU A 98 12.61 -21.25 -30.59
C GLU A 98 12.31 -21.40 -29.10
N ILE A 99 12.59 -20.34 -28.34
CA ILE A 99 12.29 -20.25 -26.92
C ILE A 99 10.97 -19.53 -26.76
N VAL A 100 9.94 -20.32 -26.50
CA VAL A 100 8.60 -19.83 -26.16
C VAL A 100 8.50 -19.67 -24.64
N PRO A 101 7.82 -18.64 -24.11
CA PRO A 101 7.58 -18.51 -22.69
C PRO A 101 7.00 -19.80 -22.10
N GLY A 102 7.64 -20.31 -21.06
CA GLY A 102 7.20 -21.54 -20.40
C GLY A 102 5.79 -21.36 -19.83
N THR A 103 5.10 -22.48 -19.68
CA THR A 103 3.84 -22.54 -18.93
C THR A 103 4.16 -22.39 -17.44
N ASN A 104 4.47 -21.17 -16.99
CA ASN A 104 4.72 -20.90 -15.59
C ASN A 104 3.44 -21.21 -14.81
N THR A 105 3.42 -22.31 -14.06
CA THR A 105 2.36 -22.67 -13.12
C THR A 105 2.60 -21.99 -11.77
N PHE A 106 2.91 -20.69 -11.79
CA PHE A 106 2.92 -19.93 -10.55
C PHE A 106 1.47 -19.73 -10.09
N PRO A 107 1.12 -20.03 -8.82
CA PRO A 107 -0.25 -19.86 -8.35
C PRO A 107 -0.77 -18.44 -8.64
N GLY A 108 -1.90 -18.34 -9.35
CA GLY A 108 -2.51 -17.06 -9.73
C GLY A 108 -1.99 -16.43 -11.03
N PHE A 109 -1.14 -17.12 -11.80
CA PHE A 109 -0.67 -16.65 -13.10
C PHE A 109 -1.02 -17.65 -14.21
N GLU A 110 -1.47 -17.12 -15.34
CA GLU A 110 -1.75 -17.94 -16.51
C GLU A 110 -0.44 -18.37 -17.20
N PRO A 111 -0.39 -19.57 -17.80
CA PRO A 111 0.75 -20.01 -18.62
C PRO A 111 1.16 -18.97 -19.66
N GLY A 112 2.45 -18.64 -19.71
CA GLY A 112 2.98 -17.63 -20.63
C GLY A 112 2.87 -16.18 -20.13
N GLN A 113 2.14 -15.91 -19.05
CA GLN A 113 2.06 -14.57 -18.47
C GLN A 113 3.41 -14.17 -17.85
N GLN A 114 3.85 -12.94 -18.14
CA GLN A 114 5.02 -12.38 -17.46
C GLN A 114 4.71 -12.13 -15.98
N ILE A 115 5.58 -12.64 -15.10
CA ILE A 115 5.54 -12.34 -13.68
C ILE A 115 5.96 -10.86 -13.47
N PRO A 116 5.12 -10.02 -12.83
CA PRO A 116 5.45 -8.63 -12.55
C PRO A 116 6.69 -8.51 -11.65
N ARG A 117 7.54 -7.53 -11.96
CA ARG A 117 8.73 -7.21 -11.17
C ARG A 117 8.41 -6.05 -10.24
N ARG A 118 8.52 -6.29 -8.94
CA ARG A 118 8.25 -5.26 -7.93
C ARG A 118 9.47 -4.37 -7.67
N VAL A 119 9.22 -3.08 -7.53
CA VAL A 119 10.20 -2.06 -7.15
C VAL A 119 9.58 -1.15 -6.09
N THR A 120 10.36 -0.80 -5.07
CA THR A 120 9.93 0.12 -4.01
C THR A 120 10.90 1.31 -3.93
N GLN A 121 10.37 2.52 -3.80
CA GLN A 121 11.16 3.75 -3.74
C GLN A 121 10.49 4.84 -2.90
N LEU A 122 11.30 5.62 -2.21
CA LEU A 122 10.90 6.87 -1.55
C LEU A 122 10.67 7.95 -2.62
N THR A 123 9.41 8.35 -2.80
CA THR A 123 8.97 9.13 -3.97
C THR A 123 8.60 10.56 -3.61
N VAL A 124 7.85 10.77 -2.53
CA VAL A 124 7.53 12.12 -2.01
C VAL A 124 8.27 12.33 -0.70
N GLN A 125 8.80 13.54 -0.52
CA GLN A 125 9.57 13.89 0.66
C GLN A 125 9.02 15.14 1.33
N ASN A 126 9.13 15.17 2.66
CA ASN A 126 8.87 16.35 3.46
C ASN A 126 7.44 16.93 3.25
N ALA A 127 6.44 16.06 3.12
CA ALA A 127 5.04 16.46 3.14
C ALA A 127 4.63 16.75 4.59
N GLN A 128 3.96 17.88 4.83
CA GLN A 128 3.53 18.24 6.18
C GLN A 128 2.12 17.72 6.44
N VAL A 129 1.89 17.11 7.59
CA VAL A 129 0.57 16.68 8.03
C VAL A 129 -0.20 17.91 8.52
N LEU A 130 -1.32 18.23 7.85
CA LEU A 130 -2.22 19.29 8.29
C LEU A 130 -3.28 18.77 9.26
N TRP A 131 -3.80 17.58 9.00
CA TRP A 131 -4.88 17.00 9.77
C TRP A 131 -4.91 15.47 9.65
N VAL A 132 -5.40 14.80 10.70
CA VAL A 132 -5.57 13.34 10.74
C VAL A 132 -7.02 13.04 11.08
N GLY A 133 -7.65 12.19 10.29
CA GLY A 133 -9.08 11.88 10.34
C GLY A 133 -9.93 12.85 9.51
N THR A 134 -11.25 12.70 9.60
CA THR A 134 -12.19 13.55 8.86
C THR A 134 -12.10 15.00 9.36
N TRP A 135 -11.89 15.94 8.44
CA TRP A 135 -11.88 17.37 8.77
C TRP A 135 -13.27 17.81 9.23
N LYS A 136 -13.32 18.47 10.39
CA LYS A 136 -14.50 19.16 10.91
C LYS A 136 -14.16 20.63 11.04
N ASP A 137 -15.01 21.51 10.50
CA ASP A 137 -14.77 22.95 10.60
C ASP A 137 -14.77 23.35 12.09
N PRO A 138 -13.71 24.01 12.59
CA PRO A 138 -13.61 24.39 13.99
C PRO A 138 -14.79 25.26 14.46
N ARG A 139 -15.39 26.06 13.58
CA ARG A 139 -16.58 26.88 13.91
C ARG A 139 -17.84 26.04 14.17
N ILE A 140 -17.88 24.81 13.67
CA ILE A 140 -18.96 23.86 13.96
C ILE A 140 -18.69 23.19 15.30
N LEU A 141 -17.44 22.78 15.54
CA LEU A 141 -17.01 22.18 16.81
C LEU A 141 -17.25 23.13 18.00
N GLU A 142 -16.86 24.40 17.87
CA GLU A 142 -17.08 25.42 18.91
C GLU A 142 -18.58 25.59 19.22
N LYS A 143 -19.45 25.58 18.20
CA LYS A 143 -20.90 25.66 18.40
C LYS A 143 -21.49 24.40 19.05
N GLU A 144 -20.98 23.22 18.70
CA GLU A 144 -21.38 21.95 19.32
C GLU A 144 -20.93 21.89 20.79
N GLU A 145 -19.73 22.38 21.12
CA GLU A 145 -19.21 22.45 22.48
C GLU A 145 -19.93 23.50 23.34
N GLU A 146 -20.27 24.66 22.77
CA GLU A 146 -21.11 25.67 23.43
C GLU A 146 -22.51 25.13 23.72
N GLN A 147 -23.12 24.38 22.80
CA GLN A 147 -24.43 23.74 23.01
C GLN A 147 -24.39 22.57 24.00
N ALA A 148 -23.27 21.82 24.06
CA ALA A 148 -23.10 20.73 25.03
C ALA A 148 -22.88 21.25 26.46
N ASN A 149 -22.19 22.39 26.62
CA ASN A 149 -21.96 23.01 27.92
C ASN A 149 -23.21 23.72 28.49
N ASP A 150 -24.21 24.03 27.65
CA ASP A 150 -25.49 24.62 28.08
C ASP A 150 -26.48 23.57 28.65
N VAL A 151 -26.13 22.28 28.60
CA VAL A 151 -26.85 21.19 29.28
C VAL A 151 -26.24 20.94 30.66
N GLN A 152 -26.26 21.96 31.53
CA GLN A 152 -25.98 21.79 32.96
C GLN A 152 -27.21 21.18 33.66
N PRO A 153 -27.04 20.19 34.57
CA PRO A 153 -28.19 19.55 35.21
C PRO A 153 -28.90 20.54 36.12
N VAL A 154 -30.20 20.72 35.87
CA VAL A 154 -31.11 21.48 36.71
C VAL A 154 -31.13 20.86 38.12
N GLY A 155 -30.54 21.59 39.07
CA GLY A 155 -30.97 21.78 40.45
C GLY A 155 -31.35 20.56 41.31
N ALA A 156 -30.54 20.33 42.35
CA ALA A 156 -31.07 19.92 43.64
C ALA A 156 -30.44 20.81 44.72
N GLU A 157 -31.16 21.87 45.10
CA GLU A 157 -30.87 22.66 46.30
C GLU A 157 -31.11 21.80 47.55
N GLY A 158 -30.10 21.73 48.42
CA GLY A 158 -30.15 21.08 49.72
C GLY A 158 -29.09 21.70 50.64
N ASP A 159 -29.59 22.42 51.65
CA ASP A 159 -28.92 23.26 52.64
C ASP A 159 -27.92 22.53 53.58
N GLY A 160 -26.80 23.21 53.86
CA GLY A 160 -26.22 23.34 55.21
C GLY A 160 -25.45 22.16 55.84
N SER A 161 -24.10 22.23 55.80
CA SER A 161 -23.18 22.20 56.96
C SER A 161 -21.77 21.77 56.54
N GLY A 162 -20.76 22.42 57.14
CA GLY A 162 -19.37 22.28 56.73
C GLY A 162 -18.75 20.93 57.09
N GLU A 163 -17.99 20.37 56.15
CA GLU A 163 -16.93 19.42 56.46
C GLU A 163 -15.84 19.48 55.37
N THR A 164 -14.60 19.47 55.85
CA THR A 164 -13.28 19.42 55.20
C THR A 164 -13.24 19.03 53.71
N ALA A 165 -12.71 19.93 52.88
CA ALA A 165 -12.36 19.65 51.49
C ALA A 165 -11.21 18.63 51.42
N VAL A 166 -11.53 17.37 51.17
CA VAL A 166 -10.54 16.34 50.79
C VAL A 166 -10.19 16.58 49.34
N ILE A 167 -8.93 16.93 49.08
CA ILE A 167 -8.39 17.07 47.72
C ILE A 167 -8.30 15.66 47.14
N GLN A 168 -9.23 15.31 46.25
CA GLN A 168 -9.21 14.04 45.53
C GLN A 168 -8.11 14.12 44.44
N PRO A 169 -7.20 13.14 44.32
CA PRO A 169 -6.18 13.15 43.28
C PRO A 169 -6.86 13.05 41.91
N THR A 170 -6.60 14.03 41.05
CA THR A 170 -7.03 14.01 39.65
C THR A 170 -6.49 12.73 39.01
N PRO A 171 -7.35 11.84 38.48
CA PRO A 171 -6.88 10.65 37.80
C PRO A 171 -6.00 11.06 36.63
N THR A 172 -4.79 10.50 36.56
CA THR A 172 -3.93 10.59 35.38
C THR A 172 -4.76 10.18 34.17
N PRO A 173 -4.95 11.05 33.16
CA PRO A 173 -5.71 10.67 31.97
C PRO A 173 -5.00 9.46 31.36
N LEU A 174 -5.67 8.30 31.37
CA LEU A 174 -5.24 7.17 30.57
C LEU A 174 -5.23 7.64 29.11
N PRO A 175 -4.21 7.27 28.31
CA PRO A 175 -4.21 7.59 26.89
C PRO A 175 -5.50 7.03 26.28
N GLN A 176 -6.34 7.93 25.77
CA GLN A 176 -7.58 7.55 25.10
C GLN A 176 -7.19 6.72 23.88
N ARG A 177 -7.60 5.45 23.87
CA ARG A 177 -7.56 4.64 22.66
C ARG A 177 -8.57 5.31 21.72
N PHE A 178 -8.13 5.78 20.56
CA PHE A 178 -9.04 6.37 19.57
C PHE A 178 -10.10 5.32 19.21
N ASP A 179 -11.34 5.51 19.68
CA ASP A 179 -12.45 4.59 19.44
C ASP A 179 -12.90 4.58 17.97
N ASN A 180 -12.40 5.53 17.16
CA ASN A 180 -12.48 5.49 15.71
C ASN A 180 -11.07 5.75 15.13
N PRO A 181 -10.42 4.75 14.49
CA PRO A 181 -9.16 4.99 13.83
C PRO A 181 -9.34 6.03 12.72
N PRO A 182 -8.36 6.92 12.50
CA PRO A 182 -8.45 7.88 11.41
C PRO A 182 -8.28 7.16 10.07
N ASP A 183 -9.27 7.31 9.18
CA ASP A 183 -9.26 6.69 7.85
C ASP A 183 -8.52 7.52 6.79
N LEU A 184 -8.20 8.78 7.11
CA LEU A 184 -7.61 9.71 6.16
C LEU A 184 -6.61 10.67 6.82
N VAL A 185 -5.69 11.19 6.04
CA VAL A 185 -4.75 12.24 6.43
C VAL A 185 -4.76 13.34 5.38
N ILE A 186 -4.71 14.59 5.81
CA ILE A 186 -4.58 15.74 4.93
C ILE A 186 -3.11 16.18 4.97
N LEU A 187 -2.48 16.16 3.80
CA LEU A 187 -1.08 16.52 3.64
C LEU A 187 -0.96 17.84 2.88
N SER A 188 -0.01 18.69 3.29
CA SER A 188 0.48 19.86 2.57
C SER A 188 1.80 19.51 1.88
N LEU A 189 1.82 19.66 0.56
CA LEU A 189 2.97 19.29 -0.26
C LEU A 189 3.06 20.12 -1.56
N PRO A 190 4.21 20.13 -2.25
CA PRO A 190 4.32 20.78 -3.56
C PRO A 190 3.32 20.24 -4.57
N ALA A 191 2.90 21.09 -5.52
CA ALA A 191 1.90 20.70 -6.51
C ALA A 191 2.30 19.47 -7.36
N GLN A 192 3.59 19.33 -7.69
CA GLN A 192 4.09 18.19 -8.46
C GLN A 192 3.96 16.87 -7.69
N ASP A 193 4.25 16.89 -6.38
CA ASP A 193 4.13 15.73 -5.50
C ASP A 193 2.64 15.36 -5.28
N ALA A 194 1.75 16.35 -5.33
CA ALA A 194 0.31 16.11 -5.21
C ALA A 194 -0.24 15.40 -6.44
N LEU A 195 0.28 15.76 -7.63
CA LEU A 195 -0.06 15.06 -8.87
C LEU A 195 0.47 13.63 -8.88
N SER A 196 1.68 13.39 -8.38
CA SER A 196 2.23 12.02 -8.31
C SER A 196 1.44 11.14 -7.34
N LEU A 197 1.07 11.65 -6.16
CA LEU A 197 0.24 10.91 -5.21
C LEU A 197 -1.17 10.67 -5.74
N LYS A 198 -1.79 11.65 -6.42
CA LYS A 198 -3.09 11.46 -7.06
C LYS A 198 -3.03 10.34 -8.10
N TRP A 199 -2.03 10.36 -8.98
CA TRP A 199 -1.85 9.32 -9.99
C TRP A 199 -1.62 7.95 -9.34
N ALA A 200 -0.83 7.89 -8.27
CA ALA A 200 -0.59 6.64 -7.54
C ALA A 200 -1.88 6.06 -6.94
N LEU A 201 -2.78 6.91 -6.41
CA LEU A 201 -4.09 6.49 -5.94
C LEU A 201 -4.99 5.97 -7.08
N GLU A 202 -5.00 6.64 -8.23
CA GLU A 202 -5.82 6.23 -9.38
C GLU A 202 -5.37 4.87 -9.96
N VAL A 203 -4.07 4.58 -9.89
CA VAL A 203 -3.49 3.30 -10.32
C VAL A 203 -3.58 2.22 -9.24
N GLY A 204 -3.87 2.59 -7.98
CA GLY A 204 -3.95 1.67 -6.85
C GLY A 204 -2.58 1.17 -6.39
N LEU A 205 -1.55 2.03 -6.40
CA LEU A 205 -0.24 1.69 -5.87
C LEU A 205 -0.25 1.58 -4.34
N ASP A 206 0.60 0.70 -3.82
CA ASP A 206 0.78 0.56 -2.37
C ASP A 206 1.61 1.75 -1.86
N LEU A 207 0.99 2.56 -1.00
CA LEU A 207 1.58 3.75 -0.39
C LEU A 207 1.82 3.52 1.11
N THR A 208 2.98 3.95 1.60
CA THR A 208 3.26 3.95 3.04
C THR A 208 3.85 5.29 3.44
N LEU A 209 3.20 5.96 4.38
CA LEU A 209 3.68 7.20 4.98
C LEU A 209 4.64 6.86 6.13
N VAL A 210 5.79 7.51 6.11
CA VAL A 210 6.85 7.33 7.10
C VAL A 210 7.08 8.66 7.80
N LEU A 211 7.02 8.63 9.14
CA LEU A 211 7.30 9.80 9.96
C LEU A 211 8.77 10.19 9.85
N ARG A 212 9.00 11.48 9.59
CA ARG A 212 10.33 12.08 9.64
C ARG A 212 10.62 12.60 11.06
N ALA A 213 11.90 12.68 11.40
CA ALA A 213 12.32 13.31 12.65
C ALA A 213 11.85 14.78 12.69
N GLN A 214 11.43 15.22 13.89
CA GLN A 214 10.93 16.59 14.08
C GLN A 214 11.98 17.64 13.70
N GLY A 215 11.60 18.57 12.83
CA GLY A 215 12.48 19.64 12.35
C GLY A 215 13.52 19.23 11.32
N ASP A 216 13.60 17.95 10.93
CA ASP A 216 14.46 17.51 9.84
C ASP A 216 13.73 17.71 8.50
N THR A 217 14.24 18.61 7.67
CA THR A 217 13.73 18.86 6.31
C THR A 217 14.77 18.50 5.25
N THR A 218 15.82 17.76 5.62
CA THR A 218 16.89 17.41 4.69
C THR A 218 16.40 16.43 3.64
N PRO A 219 16.67 16.64 2.34
CA PRO A 219 16.28 15.69 1.31
C PRO A 219 17.13 14.42 1.40
N PHE A 220 16.48 13.26 1.41
CA PHE A 220 17.13 11.96 1.29
C PHE A 220 17.46 11.65 -0.17
N THR A 221 18.65 11.11 -0.41
CA THR A 221 19.01 10.50 -1.69
C THR A 221 18.92 8.99 -1.53
N THR A 222 17.91 8.37 -2.14
CA THR A 222 17.65 6.93 -2.05
C THR A 222 17.78 6.26 -3.41
N THR A 223 18.16 4.99 -3.42
CA THR A 223 18.07 4.12 -4.60
C THR A 223 16.82 3.25 -4.52
N SER A 224 16.25 2.90 -5.66
CA SER A 224 15.12 1.97 -5.74
C SER A 224 15.53 0.57 -5.32
N VAL A 225 14.70 -0.12 -4.54
CA VAL A 225 14.95 -1.49 -4.07
C VAL A 225 14.12 -2.48 -4.89
N SER A 226 14.75 -3.55 -5.37
CA SER A 226 14.13 -4.64 -6.12
C SER A 226 14.61 -6.00 -5.59
N LEU A 227 13.96 -7.10 -5.98
CA LEU A 227 14.37 -8.45 -5.52
C LEU A 227 15.85 -8.76 -5.83
N PRO A 228 16.40 -8.53 -7.04
CA PRO A 228 17.82 -8.69 -7.29
C PRO A 228 18.69 -7.89 -6.33
N GLN A 229 18.32 -6.63 -6.06
CA GLN A 229 19.05 -5.77 -5.12
C GLN A 229 19.06 -6.35 -3.71
N ILE A 230 17.92 -6.84 -3.22
CA ILE A 230 17.81 -7.46 -1.89
C ILE A 230 18.64 -8.75 -1.82
N ILE A 231 18.65 -9.56 -2.88
CA ILE A 231 19.43 -10.80 -2.90
C ILE A 231 20.93 -10.49 -2.92
N GLU A 232 21.37 -9.61 -3.81
CA GLU A 232 22.78 -9.30 -4.03
C GLU A 232 23.40 -8.51 -2.87
N GLN A 233 22.65 -7.56 -2.28
CA GLN A 233 23.15 -6.70 -1.21
C GLN A 233 22.72 -7.13 0.19
N GLY A 234 21.58 -7.81 0.33
CA GLY A 234 21.05 -8.25 1.62
C GLY A 234 21.68 -9.53 2.16
N GLY A 235 22.72 -10.06 1.51
CA GLY A 235 23.42 -11.27 1.96
C GLY A 235 22.60 -12.55 1.84
N LEU A 236 21.50 -12.54 1.09
CA LEU A 236 20.74 -13.75 0.81
C LEU A 236 21.52 -14.61 -0.18
N ILE A 237 21.97 -15.77 0.27
CA ILE A 237 22.62 -16.74 -0.60
C ILE A 237 21.52 -17.42 -1.42
N ARG A 238 21.60 -17.34 -2.76
CA ARG A 238 20.76 -18.16 -3.63
C ARG A 238 21.03 -19.63 -3.30
N PRO A 239 20.03 -20.41 -2.88
CA PRO A 239 20.23 -21.83 -2.61
C PRO A 239 20.85 -22.51 -3.84
N GLU A 240 21.81 -23.40 -3.60
CA GLU A 240 22.38 -24.22 -4.66
C GLU A 240 21.28 -25.11 -5.28
N PRO A 241 21.35 -25.42 -6.59
CA PRO A 241 20.39 -26.32 -7.22
C PRO A 241 20.39 -27.67 -6.51
N GLY A 242 19.23 -28.09 -6.01
CA GLY A 242 19.08 -29.42 -5.42
C GLY A 242 19.10 -30.50 -6.49
N GLU A 243 19.96 -31.51 -6.35
CA GLU A 243 19.96 -32.69 -7.23
C GLU A 243 18.77 -33.64 -6.95
N TYR A 244 18.20 -33.56 -5.74
CA TYR A 244 17.13 -34.43 -5.28
C TYR A 244 15.94 -33.61 -4.77
N LEU A 245 14.73 -34.09 -5.06
CA LEU A 245 13.49 -33.56 -4.51
C LEU A 245 12.95 -34.48 -3.42
N LEU A 246 12.21 -33.91 -2.47
CA LEU A 246 11.48 -34.69 -1.47
C LEU A 246 10.35 -35.48 -2.16
N SER A 247 10.22 -36.77 -1.84
CA SER A 247 9.08 -37.60 -2.24
C SER A 247 8.49 -38.26 -0.99
N PRO A 248 7.24 -37.95 -0.62
CA PRO A 248 6.33 -37.00 -1.29
C PRO A 248 6.80 -35.53 -1.15
N PRO A 249 6.34 -34.61 -2.03
CA PRO A 249 6.54 -33.18 -1.86
C PRO A 249 6.11 -32.72 -0.47
N TRP A 250 6.80 -31.74 0.12
CA TRP A 250 6.49 -31.26 1.48
C TRP A 250 5.04 -30.76 1.64
N GLN A 251 4.40 -30.33 0.55
CA GLN A 251 2.99 -29.89 0.52
C GLN A 251 2.00 -31.05 0.74
N ASP A 252 2.41 -32.26 0.36
CA ASP A 252 1.61 -33.48 0.50
C ASP A 252 1.86 -34.19 1.84
N VAL A 253 2.81 -33.70 2.63
CA VAL A 253 3.06 -34.20 3.99
C VAL A 253 2.03 -33.58 4.93
N PRO A 254 1.06 -34.35 5.48
CA PRO A 254 0.09 -33.81 6.41
C PRO A 254 0.81 -33.24 7.63
N ALA A 255 0.44 -32.02 8.02
CA ALA A 255 1.00 -31.40 9.21
C ALA A 255 0.73 -32.28 10.43
N PRO A 256 1.72 -32.49 11.32
CA PRO A 256 1.51 -33.30 12.52
C PRO A 256 0.47 -32.61 13.40
N SER A 257 -0.71 -33.22 13.53
CA SER A 257 -1.75 -32.79 14.46
C SER A 257 -1.68 -33.61 15.75
N LEU A 258 -1.89 -32.96 16.89
CA LEU A 258 -2.18 -33.70 18.12
C LEU A 258 -3.51 -34.44 17.96
N PRO A 259 -3.65 -35.67 18.50
CA PRO A 259 -4.94 -36.34 18.53
C PRO A 259 -5.95 -35.45 19.26
N VAL A 260 -7.15 -35.33 18.70
CA VAL A 260 -8.26 -34.52 19.23
C VAL A 260 -8.68 -35.01 20.62
N GLU A 261 -8.44 -36.28 20.92
CA GLU A 261 -8.72 -36.89 22.20
C GLU A 261 -7.42 -37.15 22.97
N PRO A 262 -7.26 -36.58 24.18
CA PRO A 262 -6.17 -36.94 25.06
C PRO A 262 -6.24 -38.44 25.36
N PRO A 263 -5.12 -39.18 25.36
CA PRO A 263 -5.13 -40.58 25.78
C PRO A 263 -5.57 -40.64 27.26
N GLY A 264 -6.85 -40.95 27.50
CA GLY A 264 -7.45 -41.00 28.84
C GLY A 264 -8.89 -40.50 28.95
N GLY A 265 -9.47 -39.89 27.91
CA GLY A 265 -10.90 -39.54 27.89
C GLY A 265 -11.79 -40.78 27.75
N SER A 266 -12.33 -41.31 28.84
CA SER A 266 -13.37 -42.34 28.77
C SER A 266 -14.67 -41.69 28.29
N GLY A 267 -15.12 -42.06 27.10
CA GLY A 267 -16.39 -41.61 26.53
C GLY A 267 -17.58 -41.88 27.44
N GLN A 268 -18.35 -40.83 27.70
CA GLN A 268 -19.77 -40.89 28.05
C GLN A 268 -20.54 -40.04 27.05
#